data_AF-F0G7C2-F1
#
_entry.id   AF-F0G7C2-F1
#
_cell.length_a   1.000
_cell.length_b   1.000
_cell.length_c   1.000
_cell.angle_alpha   90.00
_cell.angle_beta   90.00
_cell.angle_gamma   90.00
#
_symmetry.space_group_name_H-M   'P 1'
#
loop_
_entity.id
_entity.type
_entity.pdbx_description
1 polymer ?
#
loop_
_entity_poly.entity_id
_entity_poly.type
_entity_poly.pdbx_seq_one_letter_code
_entity_poly.pdbx_strand_id
1 'polypeptide(L)'
;NGANNWAVLNRVNDPSGRPSQILGNVTAQGAVYVINRNGVLFGAGSQVNVHSLVASSLNLLDMKNQPMPTPDGIAASNQQFLSLPAGTSGGLAYPTSGSSGTVQGHGGVPYEVLGLGNQVGVSSPGQYQPPGDITIEPGASVTTHINGTISDGGFVMIAAPDVTNGGHITATAGQVVLAAGVGVSLRPNTNNPQVLLPELSGKIMIPIDTFSSIDLTPAGTLTNTGIIEAARGNVNLLGSRVAQNGVVGVTTSVNAPGTITISTVDEYNANNPAGNAYFGRGLLTNSDGSGVNDTNRAGLLSFGPNSVTAVLADKDGQTVTSAPGT
;
A
#
# COMPACT_ATOMS: atom_id res chain seq x y z
N ASN A 1 -5.94 -25.66 -13.89
CA ASN A 1 -6.57 -24.69 -12.97
C ASN A 1 -5.65 -24.41 -11.79
N GLY A 2 -4.49 -23.81 -12.05
CA GLY A 2 -3.35 -23.75 -11.10
C GLY A 2 -2.91 -22.33 -10.77
N ALA A 3 -3.85 -21.42 -10.49
CA ALA A 3 -3.51 -20.10 -9.98
C ALA A 3 -3.16 -20.22 -8.49
N ASN A 4 -1.94 -19.86 -8.09
CA ASN A 4 -1.46 -19.97 -6.71
C ASN A 4 -1.95 -18.78 -5.85
N ASN A 5 -3.27 -18.64 -5.72
CA ASN A 5 -3.91 -17.47 -5.10
C ASN A 5 -3.95 -17.52 -3.56
N TRP A 6 -3.04 -18.24 -2.92
CA TRP A 6 -2.97 -18.28 -1.47
C TRP A 6 -2.19 -17.08 -0.93
N ALA A 7 -2.49 -16.69 0.31
CA ALA A 7 -1.78 -15.65 1.03
C ALA A 7 -1.33 -16.18 2.40
N VAL A 8 -0.16 -15.75 2.88
CA VAL A 8 0.33 -16.02 4.24
C VAL A 8 0.54 -14.71 5.00
N LEU A 9 0.06 -14.69 6.24
CA LEU A 9 0.28 -13.59 7.19
C LEU A 9 1.35 -13.95 8.22
N ASN A 10 2.50 -13.28 8.13
CA ASN A 10 3.55 -13.32 9.14
C ASN A 10 3.46 -12.03 9.97
N ARG A 11 2.88 -12.13 11.17
CA ARG A 11 2.82 -11.00 12.12
C ARG A 11 3.84 -11.21 13.23
N VAL A 12 4.74 -10.26 13.38
CA VAL A 12 5.78 -10.22 14.42
C VAL A 12 5.38 -9.21 15.48
N ASN A 13 5.40 -9.65 16.73
CA ASN A 13 5.14 -8.81 17.90
C ASN A 13 6.29 -9.02 18.89
N ASP A 14 7.49 -8.52 18.55
CA ASP A 14 8.68 -8.66 19.39
C ASP A 14 8.69 -7.56 20.46
N PRO A 15 8.52 -7.88 21.76
CA PRO A 15 8.54 -6.89 22.85
C PRO A 15 9.90 -6.21 23.03
N SER A 16 10.98 -6.78 22.49
CA SER A 16 12.32 -6.20 22.55
C SER A 16 12.55 -5.07 21.52
N GLY A 17 11.55 -4.76 20.70
CA GLY A 17 11.60 -3.60 19.78
C GLY A 17 12.46 -3.82 18.53
N ARG A 18 12.80 -5.06 18.18
CA ARG A 18 13.67 -5.35 17.03
C ARG A 18 12.89 -5.44 15.71
N PRO A 19 13.38 -4.80 14.62
CA PRO A 19 12.80 -4.96 13.29
C PRO A 19 13.03 -6.37 12.75
N SER A 20 12.21 -6.78 11.79
CA SER A 20 12.45 -8.00 11.02
C SER A 20 13.65 -7.78 10.10
N GLN A 21 14.64 -8.68 10.13
CA GLN A 21 15.80 -8.61 9.25
C GLN A 21 15.71 -9.73 8.20
N ILE A 22 15.49 -9.35 6.95
CA ILE A 22 15.48 -10.26 5.80
C ILE A 22 16.84 -10.14 5.14
N LEU A 23 17.72 -11.09 5.45
CA LEU A 23 19.13 -11.09 5.01
C LEU A 23 19.42 -12.15 3.94
N GLY A 24 18.42 -12.97 3.59
CA GLY A 24 18.55 -14.09 2.66
C GLY A 24 17.44 -14.07 1.62
N ASN A 25 16.89 -15.24 1.35
CA ASN A 25 15.88 -15.41 0.30
C ASN A 25 14.48 -15.61 0.89
N VAL A 26 13.48 -14.96 0.30
CA VAL A 26 12.06 -15.24 0.53
C VAL A 26 11.43 -15.60 -0.80
N THR A 27 10.97 -16.85 -0.94
CA THR A 27 10.37 -17.34 -2.18
C THR A 27 8.97 -17.86 -1.94
N ALA A 28 7.98 -17.40 -2.71
CA ALA A 28 6.61 -17.89 -2.63
C ALA A 28 5.90 -17.82 -3.99
N GLN A 29 5.00 -18.76 -4.24
CA GLN A 29 4.13 -18.70 -5.41
C GLN A 29 2.91 -17.77 -5.20
N GLY A 30 2.53 -17.54 -3.95
CA GLY A 30 1.40 -16.68 -3.57
C GLY A 30 1.84 -15.36 -2.95
N ALA A 31 0.94 -14.76 -2.17
CA ALA A 31 1.18 -13.49 -1.48
C ALA A 31 1.80 -13.67 -0.09
N VAL A 32 2.80 -12.87 0.23
CA VAL A 32 3.49 -12.89 1.53
C VAL A 32 3.30 -11.56 2.24
N TYR A 33 2.76 -11.60 3.45
CA TYR A 33 2.60 -10.45 4.33
C TYR A 33 3.61 -10.55 5.47
N VAL A 34 4.39 -9.50 5.68
CA VAL A 34 5.34 -9.33 6.78
C VAL A 34 4.94 -8.08 7.55
N ILE A 35 4.27 -8.27 8.68
CA ILE A 35 3.79 -7.18 9.54
C ILE A 35 4.63 -7.15 10.80
N ASN A 36 5.50 -6.15 10.94
CA ASN A 36 6.30 -5.96 12.14
C ASN A 36 6.34 -4.48 12.53
N ARG A 37 5.68 -4.16 13.63
CA ARG A 37 5.60 -2.81 14.17
C ARG A 37 6.98 -2.16 14.41
N ASN A 38 7.99 -2.95 14.71
CA ASN A 38 9.33 -2.46 14.98
C ASN A 38 10.10 -2.08 13.70
N GLY A 39 9.51 -2.32 12.52
CA GLY A 39 10.13 -2.07 11.23
C GLY A 39 10.58 -3.34 10.51
N VAL A 40 11.03 -3.16 9.27
CA VAL A 40 11.55 -4.24 8.42
C VAL A 40 12.80 -3.75 7.69
N LEU A 41 13.86 -4.57 7.71
CA LEU A 41 15.09 -4.36 6.98
C LEU A 41 15.24 -5.46 5.94
N PHE A 42 15.29 -5.10 4.66
CA PHE A 42 15.77 -5.97 3.59
C PHE A 42 17.26 -5.68 3.41
N GLY A 43 18.10 -6.57 3.94
CA GLY A 43 19.54 -6.37 3.98
C GLY A 43 20.19 -6.51 2.60
N ALA A 44 21.40 -5.95 2.46
CA ALA A 44 22.18 -6.05 1.24
C ALA A 44 22.32 -7.51 0.75
N GLY A 45 21.97 -7.75 -0.51
CA GLY A 45 22.01 -9.08 -1.14
C GLY A 45 20.80 -9.98 -0.85
N SER A 46 19.83 -9.53 -0.04
CA SER A 46 18.57 -10.25 0.16
C SER A 46 17.77 -10.30 -1.15
N GLN A 47 17.04 -11.40 -1.36
CA GLN A 47 16.24 -11.60 -2.57
C GLN A 47 14.84 -12.06 -2.20
N VAL A 48 13.84 -11.27 -2.57
CA VAL A 48 12.43 -11.62 -2.38
C VAL A 48 11.82 -11.89 -3.75
N ASN A 49 11.32 -13.10 -3.94
CA ASN A 49 10.69 -13.54 -5.18
C ASN A 49 9.33 -14.15 -4.87
N VAL A 50 8.28 -13.35 -5.00
CA VAL A 50 6.91 -13.70 -4.57
C VAL A 50 5.90 -13.27 -5.62
N HIS A 51 4.66 -13.76 -5.57
CA HIS A 51 3.64 -13.18 -6.45
C HIS A 51 3.23 -11.79 -5.94
N SER A 52 2.99 -11.65 -4.65
CA SER A 52 2.76 -10.34 -4.03
C SER A 52 3.46 -10.24 -2.67
N LEU A 53 3.92 -9.04 -2.33
CA LEU A 53 4.55 -8.72 -1.05
C LEU A 53 3.80 -7.57 -0.38
N VAL A 54 3.45 -7.74 0.89
CA VAL A 54 3.07 -6.63 1.78
C VAL A 54 4.04 -6.61 2.94
N ALA A 55 4.90 -5.60 3.02
CA ALA A 55 5.78 -5.39 4.17
C ALA A 55 5.36 -4.11 4.87
N SER A 56 4.97 -4.19 6.14
CA SER A 56 4.46 -3.03 6.85
C SER A 56 4.85 -3.01 8.32
N SER A 57 5.16 -1.83 8.83
CA SER A 57 5.23 -1.57 10.27
C SER A 57 3.94 -0.95 10.82
N LEU A 58 3.06 -0.51 9.94
CA LEU A 58 1.71 -0.11 10.30
C LEU A 58 0.87 -1.34 10.67
N ASN A 59 -0.22 -1.11 11.41
CA ASN A 59 -1.17 -2.18 11.69
C ASN A 59 -1.79 -2.68 10.37
N LEU A 60 -2.19 -3.95 10.30
CA LEU A 60 -2.86 -4.48 9.11
C LEU A 60 -4.36 -4.56 9.39
N LEU A 61 -5.20 -4.04 8.49
CA LEU A 61 -6.66 -4.16 8.57
C LEU A 61 -7.20 -3.75 9.95
N ASP A 62 -6.96 -2.49 10.34
CA ASP A 62 -7.47 -1.97 11.59
C ASP A 62 -8.98 -1.73 11.56
N MET A 63 -9.73 -2.68 12.11
CA MET A 63 -11.18 -2.63 12.23
C MET A 63 -11.71 -1.54 13.18
N LYS A 64 -10.86 -0.97 14.05
CA LYS A 64 -11.26 -0.11 15.16
C LYS A 64 -10.64 1.31 15.11
N ASN A 65 -9.81 1.62 14.12
CA ASN A 65 -9.09 2.90 13.96
C ASN A 65 -8.35 3.33 15.24
N GLN A 66 -7.57 2.42 15.81
CA GLN A 66 -6.90 2.60 17.09
C GLN A 66 -5.50 3.17 16.87
N PRO A 67 -5.05 4.12 17.72
CA PRO A 67 -3.72 4.72 17.58
C PRO A 67 -2.59 3.71 17.84
N MET A 68 -2.91 2.60 18.51
CA MET A 68 -2.01 1.51 18.85
C MET A 68 -2.72 0.17 18.61
N PRO A 69 -2.04 -0.85 18.07
CA PRO A 69 -2.55 -2.21 18.06
C PRO A 69 -2.90 -2.69 19.46
N THR A 70 -4.08 -3.30 19.60
CA THR A 70 -4.55 -3.96 20.83
C THR A 70 -4.74 -5.45 20.56
N PRO A 71 -4.69 -6.33 21.58
CA PRO A 71 -4.93 -7.77 21.39
C PRO A 71 -6.25 -8.06 20.67
N ASP A 72 -7.34 -7.41 21.06
CA ASP A 72 -8.65 -7.56 20.42
C ASP A 72 -8.67 -7.01 18.98
N GLY A 73 -7.97 -5.90 18.73
CA GLY A 73 -7.84 -5.34 17.39
C GLY A 73 -7.06 -6.26 16.45
N ILE A 74 -5.98 -6.87 16.94
CA ILE A 74 -5.19 -7.86 16.20
C ILE A 74 -6.03 -9.12 15.92
N ALA A 75 -6.82 -9.58 16.89
CA ALA A 75 -7.73 -10.71 16.69
C ALA A 75 -8.77 -10.41 15.62
N ALA A 76 -9.39 -9.22 15.64
CA ALA A 76 -10.34 -8.80 14.61
C ALA A 76 -9.68 -8.68 13.22
N SER A 77 -8.48 -8.11 13.15
CA SER A 77 -7.68 -8.05 11.92
C SER A 77 -7.36 -9.44 11.34
N ASN A 78 -6.95 -10.39 12.20
CA ASN A 78 -6.72 -11.78 11.79
C ASN A 78 -7.98 -12.45 11.26
N GLN A 79 -9.11 -12.26 11.95
CA GLN A 79 -10.40 -12.78 11.49
C GLN A 79 -10.79 -12.18 10.15
N GLN A 80 -10.56 -10.88 9.93
CA GLN A 80 -10.81 -10.23 8.65
C GLN A 80 -9.92 -10.82 7.55
N PHE A 81 -8.63 -11.00 7.81
CA PHE A 81 -7.69 -11.62 6.86
C PHE A 81 -8.10 -13.06 6.48
N LEU A 82 -8.61 -13.84 7.45
CA LEU A 82 -9.05 -15.23 7.28
C LEU A 82 -10.52 -15.38 6.85
N SER A 83 -11.28 -14.29 6.75
CA SER A 83 -12.72 -14.32 6.45
C SER A 83 -13.04 -14.85 5.04
N LEU A 84 -12.00 -15.03 4.22
CA LEU A 84 -12.08 -15.48 2.84
C LEU A 84 -11.97 -17.02 2.75
N PRO A 85 -12.79 -17.68 1.91
CA PRO A 85 -12.69 -19.12 1.70
C PRO A 85 -11.27 -19.54 1.25
N ALA A 86 -10.78 -20.66 1.78
CA ALA A 86 -9.50 -21.23 1.35
C ALA A 86 -9.50 -21.47 -0.18
N GLY A 87 -8.48 -20.98 -0.88
CA GLY A 87 -8.37 -21.05 -2.34
C GLY A 87 -8.87 -19.80 -3.09
N THR A 88 -9.36 -18.77 -2.38
CA THR A 88 -9.58 -17.42 -2.93
C THR A 88 -8.39 -16.51 -2.61
N SER A 89 -8.16 -15.46 -3.41
CA SER A 89 -7.09 -14.47 -3.14
C SER A 89 -7.33 -13.80 -1.80
N GLY A 90 -6.60 -14.25 -0.77
CA GLY A 90 -6.63 -13.69 0.57
C GLY A 90 -6.01 -12.28 0.66
N GLY A 91 -6.36 -11.51 1.69
CA GLY A 91 -5.72 -10.23 2.03
C GLY A 91 -6.22 -9.01 1.23
N LEU A 92 -5.33 -8.05 0.91
CA LEU A 92 -5.67 -6.77 0.25
C LEU A 92 -6.21 -6.94 -1.17
N ALA A 93 -5.97 -8.10 -1.79
CA ALA A 93 -6.35 -8.40 -3.17
C ALA A 93 -7.86 -8.62 -3.36
N TYR A 94 -8.59 -8.96 -2.30
CA TYR A 94 -10.02 -9.24 -2.36
C TYR A 94 -10.93 -8.00 -2.47
N PRO A 95 -10.74 -6.94 -1.67
CA PRO A 95 -11.58 -5.74 -1.83
C PRO A 95 -11.29 -4.97 -3.14
N THR A 96 -10.18 -5.30 -3.81
CA THR A 96 -9.84 -4.93 -5.19
C THR A 96 -10.19 -6.02 -6.23
N SER A 97 -10.93 -7.08 -5.91
CA SER A 97 -11.42 -8.02 -6.93
C SER A 97 -12.92 -7.82 -7.10
N GLY A 98 -13.30 -6.92 -8.00
CA GLY A 98 -14.68 -6.78 -8.42
C GLY A 98 -15.16 -8.06 -9.12
N SER A 99 -16.22 -8.63 -8.55
CA SER A 99 -17.19 -9.55 -9.16
C SER A 99 -16.67 -10.82 -9.83
N SER A 100 -16.21 -11.79 -9.03
CA SER A 100 -16.45 -13.20 -9.35
C SER A 100 -17.79 -13.65 -8.75
N GLY A 101 -18.92 -13.29 -9.37
CA GLY A 101 -20.25 -13.92 -9.30
C GLY A 101 -20.95 -14.21 -7.95
N THR A 102 -20.31 -14.10 -6.79
CA THR A 102 -20.86 -14.57 -5.51
C THR A 102 -20.56 -13.62 -4.35
N VAL A 103 -19.66 -12.64 -4.50
CA VAL A 103 -19.41 -11.62 -3.47
C VAL A 103 -19.21 -10.24 -4.08
N GLN A 104 -19.88 -9.24 -3.50
CA GLN A 104 -19.84 -7.83 -3.89
C GLN A 104 -18.52 -7.19 -3.42
N GLY A 105 -17.80 -6.51 -4.34
CA GLY A 105 -16.69 -5.63 -3.97
C GLY A 105 -17.18 -4.39 -3.21
N HIS A 106 -16.27 -3.64 -2.60
CA HIS A 106 -16.62 -2.41 -1.88
C HIS A 106 -17.19 -1.36 -2.83
N GLY A 107 -18.46 -0.99 -2.62
CA GLY A 107 -19.22 -0.08 -3.46
C GLY A 107 -18.75 1.37 -3.38
N GLY A 108 -17.71 1.73 -4.11
CA GLY A 108 -17.28 3.12 -4.30
C GLY A 108 -16.99 3.87 -3.00
N VAL A 109 -16.39 3.19 -2.01
CA VAL A 109 -15.96 3.79 -0.76
C VAL A 109 -14.50 3.42 -0.46
N PRO A 110 -13.62 4.36 -0.07
CA PRO A 110 -12.28 4.00 0.33
C PRO A 110 -12.29 3.23 1.64
N TYR A 111 -11.40 2.26 1.76
CA TYR A 111 -11.25 1.43 2.95
C TYR A 111 -9.78 1.37 3.35
N GLU A 112 -9.54 1.34 4.66
CA GLU A 112 -8.20 1.17 5.22
C GLU A 112 -7.66 -0.23 4.92
N VAL A 113 -6.35 -0.28 4.67
CA VAL A 113 -5.61 -1.52 4.49
C VAL A 113 -4.44 -1.65 5.44
N LEU A 114 -3.77 -0.53 5.75
CA LEU A 114 -2.67 -0.48 6.70
C LEU A 114 -2.79 0.78 7.58
N GLY A 115 -2.56 0.65 8.89
CA GLY A 115 -2.48 1.76 9.84
C GLY A 115 -3.82 2.40 10.17
N LEU A 116 -3.87 3.73 10.12
CA LEU A 116 -5.06 4.51 10.44
C LEU A 116 -5.88 4.80 9.19
N GLY A 117 -7.19 4.54 9.26
CA GLY A 117 -8.11 4.85 8.18
C GLY A 117 -8.73 6.24 8.28
N ASN A 118 -8.92 6.75 9.49
CA ASN A 118 -9.69 7.96 9.73
C ASN A 118 -9.10 8.76 10.91
N GLN A 119 -9.71 9.88 11.26
CA GLN A 119 -9.30 10.66 12.43
C GLN A 119 -9.45 9.86 13.73
N VAL A 120 -8.38 9.81 14.52
CA VAL A 120 -8.32 9.26 15.88
C VAL A 120 -8.02 10.36 16.90
N GLY A 121 -8.76 10.34 18.01
CA GLY A 121 -8.52 11.24 19.14
C GLY A 121 -7.57 10.59 20.15
N VAL A 122 -6.55 11.33 20.58
CA VAL A 122 -5.62 10.94 21.65
C VAL A 122 -5.66 11.96 22.78
N SER A 123 -5.46 11.53 24.03
CA SER A 123 -5.48 12.41 25.21
C SER A 123 -4.09 12.97 25.55
N SER A 124 -3.03 12.41 24.98
CA SER A 124 -1.66 12.90 25.12
C SER A 124 -0.80 12.45 23.93
N PRO A 125 0.31 13.16 23.62
CA PRO A 125 1.19 12.78 22.51
C PRO A 125 1.75 11.36 22.64
N GLY A 126 2.00 10.89 23.87
CA GLY A 126 2.57 9.56 24.12
C GLY A 126 1.61 8.38 23.90
N GLN A 127 0.32 8.64 23.68
CA GLN A 127 -0.66 7.59 23.36
C GLN A 127 -0.45 7.01 21.95
N TYR A 128 0.10 7.81 21.03
CA TYR A 128 0.57 7.32 19.75
C TYR A 128 2.07 7.13 19.80
N GLN A 129 2.53 5.91 19.54
CA GLN A 129 3.94 5.61 19.39
C GLN A 129 4.17 5.24 17.91
N PRO A 130 4.90 6.07 17.14
CA PRO A 130 5.14 5.76 15.74
C PRO A 130 5.83 4.39 15.64
N PRO A 131 5.39 3.51 14.73
CA PRO A 131 6.09 2.27 14.46
C PRO A 131 7.46 2.55 13.82
N GLY A 132 8.29 1.51 13.73
CA GLY A 132 9.61 1.60 13.11
C GLY A 132 9.55 1.69 11.59
N ASP A 133 10.69 2.03 10.99
CA ASP A 133 10.78 2.31 9.56
C ASP A 133 10.95 1.03 8.72
N ILE A 134 10.82 1.18 7.41
CA ILE A 134 11.21 0.13 6.46
C ILE A 134 12.35 0.60 5.57
N THR A 135 13.42 -0.19 5.53
CA THR A 135 14.59 0.06 4.70
C THR A 135 14.86 -1.14 3.79
N ILE A 136 15.03 -0.85 2.50
CA ILE A 136 15.56 -1.78 1.51
C ILE A 136 16.98 -1.31 1.17
N GLU A 137 17.98 -2.06 1.61
CA GLU A 137 19.38 -1.67 1.43
C GLU A 137 19.84 -1.81 -0.03
N PRO A 138 20.88 -1.07 -0.44
CA PRO A 138 21.56 -1.30 -1.71
C PRO A 138 21.98 -2.77 -1.88
N GLY A 139 21.64 -3.32 -3.05
CA GLY A 139 21.89 -4.73 -3.38
C GLY A 139 20.78 -5.70 -2.93
N ALA A 140 19.80 -5.27 -2.14
CA ALA A 140 18.57 -6.05 -1.94
C ALA A 140 17.69 -6.02 -3.20
N SER A 141 17.00 -7.11 -3.50
CA SER A 141 16.05 -7.22 -4.61
C SER A 141 14.68 -7.71 -4.16
N VAL A 142 13.63 -7.09 -4.69
CA VAL A 142 12.24 -7.50 -4.52
C VAL A 142 11.61 -7.63 -5.90
N THR A 143 11.23 -8.84 -6.26
CA THR A 143 10.67 -9.15 -7.59
C THR A 143 9.31 -9.81 -7.41
N THR A 144 8.31 -9.29 -8.12
CA THR A 144 7.05 -10.01 -8.31
C THR A 144 7.07 -10.85 -9.57
N HIS A 145 6.33 -11.96 -9.55
CA HIS A 145 6.15 -12.81 -10.72
C HIS A 145 4.69 -12.95 -11.11
N ILE A 146 4.49 -13.24 -12.40
CA ILE A 146 3.19 -13.42 -13.01
C ILE A 146 2.61 -14.77 -12.60
N ASN A 147 1.37 -14.76 -12.09
CA ASN A 147 0.66 -15.97 -11.71
C ASN A 147 -0.42 -16.31 -12.77
N GLY A 148 -0.13 -17.28 -13.63
CA GLY A 148 -1.08 -17.78 -14.63
C GLY A 148 -1.22 -16.90 -15.89
N THR A 149 -1.79 -15.70 -15.79
CA THR A 149 -2.02 -14.80 -16.95
C THR A 149 -1.15 -13.55 -16.89
N ILE A 150 -0.73 -13.03 -18.04
CA ILE A 150 0.14 -11.83 -18.18
C ILE A 150 -0.42 -10.54 -17.56
N SER A 151 -1.68 -10.54 -17.12
CA SER A 151 -2.36 -9.44 -16.44
C SER A 151 -2.35 -9.57 -14.92
N ASP A 152 -1.77 -10.64 -14.37
CA ASP A 152 -1.68 -10.92 -12.93
C ASP A 152 -0.21 -10.88 -12.49
N GLY A 153 0.42 -9.71 -12.61
CA GLY A 153 1.81 -9.48 -12.20
C GLY A 153 2.02 -9.29 -10.69
N GLY A 154 0.93 -9.35 -9.92
CA GLY A 154 0.93 -9.14 -8.47
C GLY A 154 1.38 -7.74 -8.05
N PHE A 155 1.71 -7.56 -6.78
CA PHE A 155 2.10 -6.24 -6.27
C PHE A 155 3.11 -6.30 -5.11
N VAL A 156 3.88 -5.23 -4.97
CA VAL A 156 4.69 -4.90 -3.80
C VAL A 156 4.04 -3.71 -3.10
N MET A 157 3.65 -3.86 -1.84
CA MET A 157 3.21 -2.75 -1.00
C MET A 157 4.10 -2.67 0.23
N ILE A 158 4.77 -1.54 0.41
CA ILE A 158 5.63 -1.27 1.54
C ILE A 158 5.10 -0.01 2.24
N ALA A 159 4.74 -0.15 3.51
CA ALA A 159 4.20 0.97 4.27
C ALA A 159 4.78 1.09 5.68
N ALA A 160 5.20 2.29 6.04
CA ALA A 160 5.77 2.63 7.35
C ALA A 160 5.69 4.16 7.53
N PRO A 161 6.02 4.71 8.71
CA PRO A 161 6.16 6.15 8.87
C PRO A 161 7.21 6.71 7.90
N ASP A 162 8.38 6.09 7.86
CA ASP A 162 9.41 6.36 6.87
C ASP A 162 9.77 5.11 6.05
N VAL A 163 9.92 5.30 4.73
CA VAL A 163 10.26 4.23 3.78
C VAL A 163 11.49 4.65 2.97
N THR A 164 12.54 3.84 3.02
CA THR A 164 13.76 4.04 2.24
C THR A 164 14.00 2.89 1.28
N ASN A 165 14.03 3.16 -0.02
CA ASN A 165 14.47 2.21 -1.03
C ASN A 165 15.85 2.59 -1.58
N GLY A 166 16.86 1.76 -1.29
CA GLY A 166 18.18 1.77 -1.93
C GLY A 166 18.43 0.56 -2.83
N GLY A 167 17.54 -0.44 -2.82
CA GLY A 167 17.65 -1.67 -3.60
C GLY A 167 16.95 -1.61 -4.96
N HIS A 168 16.57 -2.77 -5.49
CA HIS A 168 15.86 -2.91 -6.76
C HIS A 168 14.49 -3.58 -6.54
N ILE A 169 13.42 -2.91 -6.97
CA ILE A 169 12.06 -3.44 -6.92
C ILE A 169 11.55 -3.60 -8.35
N THR A 170 11.07 -4.80 -8.71
CA THR A 170 10.53 -5.11 -10.03
C THR A 170 9.12 -5.71 -9.92
N ALA A 171 8.16 -5.17 -10.65
CA ALA A 171 6.80 -5.73 -10.76
C ALA A 171 6.25 -5.70 -12.20
N THR A 172 6.62 -6.69 -13.01
CA THR A 172 6.16 -6.81 -14.41
C THR A 172 4.67 -7.11 -14.48
N ALA A 173 3.92 -6.29 -15.21
CA ALA A 173 2.45 -6.29 -15.27
C ALA A 173 1.79 -6.22 -13.89
N GLY A 174 2.53 -5.70 -12.90
CA GLY A 174 2.14 -5.63 -11.51
C GLY A 174 2.20 -4.20 -10.99
N GLN A 175 2.27 -4.05 -9.68
CA GLN A 175 2.24 -2.75 -9.03
C GLN A 175 3.31 -2.63 -7.95
N VAL A 176 3.91 -1.46 -7.82
CA VAL A 176 4.75 -1.09 -6.67
C VAL A 176 4.09 0.07 -5.95
N VAL A 177 3.87 -0.08 -4.65
CA VAL A 177 3.35 0.94 -3.76
C VAL A 177 4.32 1.11 -2.62
N LEU A 178 4.98 2.27 -2.56
CA LEU A 178 5.75 2.70 -1.40
C LEU A 178 4.98 3.82 -0.72
N ALA A 179 4.63 3.66 0.54
CA ALA A 179 3.75 4.58 1.27
C ALA A 179 4.35 4.95 2.64
N ALA A 180 4.77 6.19 2.78
CA ALA A 180 5.33 6.76 4.00
C ALA A 180 4.28 7.59 4.74
N GLY A 181 3.75 7.10 5.86
CA GLY A 181 2.71 7.78 6.62
C GLY A 181 2.16 6.96 7.79
N VAL A 182 1.08 7.45 8.40
CA VAL A 182 0.44 6.77 9.56
C VAL A 182 -0.61 5.73 9.14
N GLY A 183 -1.04 5.78 7.88
CA GLY A 183 -2.08 4.93 7.35
C GLY A 183 -2.08 4.92 5.82
N VAL A 184 -2.63 3.85 5.26
CA VAL A 184 -2.82 3.63 3.84
C VAL A 184 -4.23 3.07 3.63
N SER A 185 -4.97 3.72 2.75
CA SER A 185 -6.27 3.26 2.27
C SER A 185 -6.24 3.01 0.78
N LEU A 186 -7.21 2.25 0.29
CA LEU A 186 -7.41 2.03 -1.14
C LEU A 186 -8.74 2.63 -1.58
N ARG A 187 -8.73 3.39 -2.68
CA ARG A 187 -9.95 3.71 -3.41
C ARG A 187 -10.35 2.52 -4.29
N PRO A 188 -11.63 2.11 -4.31
CA PRO A 188 -12.09 1.09 -5.25
C PRO A 188 -11.95 1.56 -6.69
N ASN A 189 -11.32 0.75 -7.52
CA ASN A 189 -11.30 0.95 -8.96
C ASN A 189 -12.43 0.14 -9.60
N THR A 190 -13.56 0.79 -9.91
CA THR A 190 -14.75 0.10 -10.45
C THR A 190 -14.55 -0.46 -11.86
N ASN A 191 -13.58 0.06 -12.61
CA ASN A 191 -13.34 -0.31 -14.01
C ASN A 191 -12.26 -1.38 -14.14
N ASN A 192 -11.24 -1.33 -13.28
CA ASN A 192 -10.22 -2.37 -13.19
C ASN A 192 -9.88 -2.60 -11.72
N PRO A 193 -10.65 -3.45 -11.03
CA PRO A 193 -10.47 -3.68 -9.61
C PRO A 193 -9.04 -4.11 -9.27
N GLN A 194 -8.37 -4.88 -10.14
CA GLN A 194 -7.01 -5.39 -9.90
C GLN A 194 -5.96 -4.28 -9.73
N VAL A 195 -6.23 -3.07 -10.20
CA VAL A 195 -5.37 -1.90 -10.01
C VAL A 195 -5.66 -1.24 -8.67
N LEU A 196 -4.64 -1.19 -7.81
CA LEU A 196 -4.69 -0.55 -6.52
C LEU A 196 -4.61 0.97 -6.73
N LEU A 197 -5.48 1.71 -6.03
CA LEU A 197 -5.45 3.17 -5.98
C LEU A 197 -5.15 3.61 -4.54
N PRO A 198 -3.88 3.56 -4.10
CA PRO A 198 -3.51 3.82 -2.73
C PRO A 198 -3.49 5.31 -2.38
N GLU A 199 -3.84 5.62 -1.14
CA GLU A 199 -3.80 6.96 -0.56
C GLU A 199 -3.28 6.91 0.87
N LEU A 200 -2.65 7.99 1.33
CA LEU A 200 -2.23 8.12 2.73
C LEU A 200 -3.39 8.59 3.59
N SER A 201 -3.84 7.73 4.49
CA SER A 201 -5.01 7.98 5.34
C SER A 201 -4.68 8.14 6.81
N GLY A 202 -5.65 8.66 7.55
CA GLY A 202 -5.59 8.76 9.00
C GLY A 202 -5.07 10.09 9.50
N LYS A 203 -5.57 10.50 10.66
CA LYS A 203 -5.23 11.77 11.31
C LYS A 203 -5.23 11.59 12.82
N ILE A 204 -4.24 12.13 13.51
CA ILE A 204 -4.08 11.99 14.96
C ILE A 204 -4.30 13.35 15.59
N MET A 205 -5.37 13.46 16.40
CA MET A 205 -5.79 14.73 16.98
C MET A 205 -5.78 14.69 18.50
N ILE A 206 -5.25 15.74 19.14
CA ILE A 206 -5.51 16.02 20.56
C ILE A 206 -6.62 17.06 20.66
N PRO A 207 -7.76 16.75 21.29
CA PRO A 207 -8.77 17.77 21.59
C PRO A 207 -8.22 18.75 22.64
N ILE A 208 -8.31 20.05 22.37
CA ILE A 208 -8.02 21.11 23.35
C ILE A 208 -9.30 21.42 24.14
N ASP A 209 -10.40 21.55 23.41
CA ASP A 209 -11.74 21.82 23.94
C ASP A 209 -12.79 21.17 23.02
N THR A 210 -14.06 21.56 23.18
CA THR A 210 -15.18 20.99 22.40
C THR A 210 -15.17 21.36 20.91
N PHE A 211 -14.40 22.38 20.51
CA PHE A 211 -14.41 22.94 19.16
C PHE A 211 -13.03 22.94 18.48
N SER A 212 -11.96 22.73 19.24
CA SER A 212 -10.59 22.89 18.78
C SER A 212 -9.78 21.63 19.03
N SER A 213 -8.93 21.28 18.08
CA SER A 213 -7.98 20.17 18.22
C SER A 213 -6.65 20.49 17.54
N ILE A 214 -5.58 19.93 18.10
CA ILE A 214 -4.23 20.02 17.54
C ILE A 214 -3.98 18.76 16.72
N ASP A 215 -3.47 18.97 15.51
CA ASP A 215 -2.98 17.90 14.68
C ASP A 215 -1.58 17.47 15.10
N LEU A 216 -1.45 16.20 15.47
CA LEU A 216 -0.20 15.56 15.85
C LEU A 216 0.25 14.51 14.85
N THR A 217 -0.40 14.40 13.69
CA THR A 217 -0.06 13.40 12.68
C THR A 217 1.38 13.61 12.23
N PRO A 218 2.31 12.67 12.46
CA PRO A 218 3.67 12.82 11.97
C PRO A 218 3.70 12.85 10.44
N ALA A 219 4.61 13.63 9.86
CA ALA A 219 4.85 13.64 8.42
C ALA A 219 5.67 12.42 8.02
N GLY A 220 5.19 11.64 7.06
CA GLY A 220 5.91 10.47 6.55
C GLY A 220 6.90 10.84 5.46
N THR A 221 8.08 10.22 5.48
CA THR A 221 9.14 10.46 4.51
C THR A 221 9.42 9.23 3.65
N LEU A 222 9.30 9.39 2.33
CA LEU A 222 9.69 8.39 1.35
C LEU A 222 10.97 8.84 0.65
N THR A 223 12.02 8.02 0.71
CA THR A 223 13.27 8.24 -0.02
C THR A 223 13.53 7.08 -0.97
N ASN A 224 13.61 7.34 -2.27
CA ASN A 224 14.04 6.37 -3.26
C ASN A 224 15.42 6.78 -3.82
N THR A 225 16.46 6.02 -3.50
CA THR A 225 17.81 6.12 -4.10
C THR A 225 18.13 4.94 -5.01
N GLY A 226 17.35 3.86 -4.92
CA GLY A 226 17.48 2.66 -5.73
C GLY A 226 16.71 2.71 -7.05
N ILE A 227 16.30 1.54 -7.52
CA ILE A 227 15.59 1.33 -8.79
C ILE A 227 14.20 0.74 -8.50
N ILE A 228 13.18 1.29 -9.14
CA ILE A 228 11.82 0.75 -9.13
C ILE A 228 11.34 0.62 -10.58
N GLU A 229 10.96 -0.59 -10.97
CA GLU A 229 10.53 -0.91 -12.34
C GLU A 229 9.21 -1.67 -12.35
N ALA A 230 8.26 -1.21 -13.16
CA ALA A 230 7.00 -1.94 -13.41
C ALA A 230 6.64 -1.91 -14.89
N ALA A 231 7.20 -2.85 -15.67
CA ALA A 231 6.90 -2.96 -17.10
C ALA A 231 5.40 -3.27 -17.30
N ARG A 232 4.67 -2.45 -18.07
CA ARG A 232 3.20 -2.51 -18.21
C ARG A 232 2.46 -2.53 -16.87
N GLY A 233 3.00 -1.84 -15.88
CA GLY A 233 2.50 -1.82 -14.51
C GLY A 233 2.44 -0.42 -13.91
N ASN A 234 2.13 -0.34 -12.62
CA ASN A 234 1.96 0.93 -11.92
C ASN A 234 2.98 1.10 -10.80
N VAL A 235 3.46 2.33 -10.59
CA VAL A 235 4.27 2.70 -9.43
C VAL A 235 3.59 3.85 -8.69
N ASN A 236 3.37 3.70 -7.38
CA ASN A 236 2.86 4.74 -6.49
C ASN A 236 3.91 5.05 -5.42
N LEU A 237 4.37 6.29 -5.35
CA LEU A 237 5.22 6.81 -4.29
C LEU A 237 4.42 7.83 -3.48
N LEU A 238 4.08 7.48 -2.25
CA LEU A 238 3.25 8.31 -1.37
C LEU A 238 4.05 8.69 -0.13
N GLY A 239 4.05 9.97 0.23
CA GLY A 239 4.64 10.45 1.48
C GLY A 239 4.45 11.93 1.64
N SER A 240 4.23 12.46 2.85
CA SER A 240 4.19 13.92 3.04
C SER A 240 5.50 14.57 2.55
N ARG A 241 6.61 13.83 2.58
CA ARG A 241 7.86 14.19 1.91
C ARG A 241 8.30 13.05 0.99
N VAL A 242 8.49 13.33 -0.29
CA VAL A 242 9.02 12.36 -1.26
C VAL A 242 10.32 12.88 -1.87
N ALA A 243 11.40 12.11 -1.72
CA ALA A 243 12.68 12.34 -2.35
C ALA A 243 12.96 11.23 -3.38
N GLN A 244 12.74 11.54 -4.67
CA GLN A 244 13.02 10.64 -5.78
C GLN A 244 14.43 10.94 -6.29
N ASN A 245 15.42 10.21 -5.77
CA ASN A 245 16.85 10.40 -6.04
C ASN A 245 17.46 9.28 -6.90
N GLY A 246 16.70 8.22 -7.19
CA GLY A 246 17.11 7.07 -7.99
C GLY A 246 16.36 6.95 -9.31
N VAL A 247 15.97 5.74 -9.69
CA VAL A 247 15.23 5.44 -10.92
C VAL A 247 13.83 4.93 -10.61
N VAL A 248 12.83 5.46 -11.31
CA VAL A 248 11.46 4.93 -11.37
C VAL A 248 11.07 4.83 -12.85
N GLY A 249 10.87 3.61 -13.33
CA GLY A 249 10.57 3.34 -14.73
C GLY A 249 9.35 2.45 -14.89
N VAL A 250 8.46 2.82 -15.81
CA VAL A 250 7.37 1.94 -16.27
C VAL A 250 7.33 1.90 -17.79
N THR A 251 6.78 0.84 -18.35
CA THR A 251 6.46 0.77 -19.78
C THR A 251 4.95 0.77 -20.00
N THR A 252 4.51 1.29 -21.13
CA THR A 252 3.11 1.24 -21.56
C THR A 252 3.01 0.53 -22.91
N SER A 253 2.02 -0.35 -23.06
CA SER A 253 1.68 -0.97 -24.34
C SER A 253 0.30 -0.49 -24.81
N VAL A 254 -0.14 -0.95 -25.98
CA VAL A 254 -1.47 -0.65 -26.55
C VAL A 254 -2.63 -1.24 -25.73
N ASN A 255 -2.36 -2.22 -24.88
CA ASN A 255 -3.36 -2.97 -24.11
C ASN A 255 -3.11 -2.97 -22.60
N ALA A 256 -1.99 -2.41 -22.12
CA ALA A 256 -1.66 -2.30 -20.71
C ALA A 256 -0.99 -0.95 -20.44
N PRO A 257 -1.73 0.03 -19.87
CA PRO A 257 -1.16 1.32 -19.52
C PRO A 257 -0.17 1.16 -18.37
N GLY A 258 1.00 1.78 -18.51
CA GLY A 258 1.95 1.96 -17.41
C GLY A 258 1.77 3.33 -16.76
N THR A 259 1.69 3.40 -15.43
CA THR A 259 1.49 4.67 -14.71
C THR A 259 2.49 4.88 -13.57
N ILE A 260 2.89 6.12 -13.36
CA ILE A 260 3.66 6.54 -12.18
C ILE A 260 2.87 7.63 -11.48
N THR A 261 2.53 7.41 -10.22
CA THR A 261 1.88 8.38 -9.34
C THR A 261 2.84 8.73 -8.22
N ILE A 262 3.06 10.02 -8.02
CA ILE A 262 3.77 10.54 -6.85
C ILE A 262 2.85 11.51 -6.14
N SER A 263 2.49 11.22 -4.90
CA SER A 263 1.62 12.08 -4.09
C SER A 263 2.31 12.49 -2.82
N THR A 264 2.26 13.80 -2.54
CA THR A 264 2.69 14.36 -1.25
C THR A 264 1.55 14.75 -0.34
N VAL A 265 0.33 14.38 -0.73
CA VAL A 265 -0.89 14.65 -0.01
C VAL A 265 -1.20 13.49 0.93
N ASP A 266 -1.58 13.81 2.16
CA ASP A 266 -1.96 12.84 3.17
C ASP A 266 -3.13 13.31 4.04
N GLU A 267 -3.46 12.48 5.02
CA GLU A 267 -4.61 12.65 5.92
C GLU A 267 -5.96 12.56 5.20
N TYR A 268 -6.05 11.66 4.20
CA TYR A 268 -7.32 11.22 3.66
C TYR A 268 -8.14 10.46 4.71
N ASN A 269 -9.46 10.42 4.51
CA ASN A 269 -10.38 9.64 5.31
C ASN A 269 -10.83 8.37 4.58
N ALA A 270 -10.87 7.26 5.30
CA ALA A 270 -11.33 5.97 4.84
C ALA A 270 -12.30 5.32 5.85
N ASN A 271 -13.08 4.36 5.35
CA ASN A 271 -13.87 3.45 6.15
C ASN A 271 -12.99 2.32 6.71
N ASN A 272 -13.56 1.49 7.57
CA ASN A 272 -12.85 0.32 8.07
C ASN A 272 -12.59 -0.71 6.94
N PRO A 273 -11.75 -1.73 7.16
CA PRO A 273 -11.45 -2.77 6.17
C PRO A 273 -12.64 -3.55 5.63
N ALA A 274 -13.76 -3.57 6.36
CA ALA A 274 -15.01 -4.17 5.90
C ALA A 274 -15.90 -3.16 5.14
N GLY A 275 -15.41 -1.95 4.88
CA GLY A 275 -16.08 -0.87 4.16
C GLY A 275 -17.20 -0.19 4.93
N ASN A 276 -17.31 -0.45 6.22
CA ASN A 276 -18.26 0.22 7.09
C ASN A 276 -17.60 1.43 7.74
N ALA A 277 -18.40 2.42 8.13
CA ALA A 277 -17.92 3.54 8.92
C ALA A 277 -17.23 3.05 10.20
N TYR A 278 -16.15 3.72 10.60
CA TYR A 278 -15.62 3.54 11.95
C TYR A 278 -16.64 3.99 13.00
N PHE A 279 -16.53 3.46 14.21
CA PHE A 279 -17.44 3.83 15.30
C PHE A 279 -17.44 5.35 15.54
N GLY A 280 -18.64 5.95 15.57
CA GLY A 280 -18.81 7.39 15.75
C GLY A 280 -18.49 8.24 14.50
N ARG A 281 -18.24 7.62 13.34
CA ARG A 281 -18.06 8.30 12.05
C ARG A 281 -19.25 8.04 11.11
N GLY A 282 -19.48 8.96 10.18
CA GLY A 282 -20.39 8.73 9.05
C GLY A 282 -19.74 7.81 8.01
N LEU A 283 -20.57 7.08 7.25
CA LEU A 283 -20.09 6.28 6.13
C LEU A 283 -19.54 7.21 5.04
N LEU A 284 -18.28 7.01 4.65
CA LEU A 284 -17.69 7.74 3.54
C LEU A 284 -18.14 7.11 2.23
N THR A 285 -18.56 7.92 1.27
CA THR A 285 -19.02 7.51 -0.06
C THR A 285 -18.44 8.42 -1.13
N ASN A 286 -18.35 7.98 -2.37
CA ASN A 286 -17.93 8.82 -3.50
C ASN A 286 -18.87 10.01 -3.83
N SER A 287 -19.89 10.28 -3.01
CA SER A 287 -20.78 11.44 -3.16
C SER A 287 -20.15 12.70 -2.57
N ASP A 288 -20.41 13.85 -3.18
CA ASP A 288 -19.97 15.16 -2.71
C ASP A 288 -20.36 15.39 -1.23
N GLY A 289 -19.45 15.94 -0.44
CA GLY A 289 -19.66 16.29 0.97
C GLY A 289 -19.48 15.16 1.98
N SER A 290 -19.09 13.94 1.56
CA SER A 290 -18.77 12.84 2.49
C SER A 290 -17.43 12.99 3.21
N GLY A 291 -16.60 13.96 2.79
CA GLY A 291 -15.23 14.14 3.28
C GLY A 291 -14.20 13.13 2.73
N VAL A 292 -14.60 12.34 1.72
CA VAL A 292 -13.76 11.31 1.09
C VAL A 292 -12.57 11.88 0.31
N ASN A 293 -12.67 13.13 -0.13
CA ASN A 293 -11.61 13.85 -0.84
C ASN A 293 -10.96 14.92 0.04
N ASP A 294 -11.34 14.99 1.32
CA ASP A 294 -10.77 15.94 2.25
C ASP A 294 -9.34 15.51 2.56
N THR A 295 -8.42 16.44 2.35
CA THR A 295 -7.00 16.29 2.64
C THR A 295 -6.59 17.48 3.45
N ASN A 296 -5.63 17.28 4.34
CA ASN A 296 -5.33 18.26 5.37
C ASN A 296 -3.86 18.67 5.35
N ARG A 297 -3.03 17.95 4.62
CA ARG A 297 -1.62 18.26 4.46
C ARG A 297 -1.11 17.82 3.10
N ALA A 298 -0.24 18.67 2.55
CA ALA A 298 0.56 18.39 1.38
C ALA A 298 1.99 18.86 1.68
N GLY A 299 2.99 18.08 1.27
CA GLY A 299 4.38 18.46 1.52
C GLY A 299 5.29 18.37 0.31
N LEU A 300 6.57 18.14 0.56
CA LEU A 300 7.64 18.36 -0.41
C LEU A 300 7.83 17.16 -1.33
N LEU A 301 7.77 17.40 -2.64
CA LEU A 301 8.30 16.49 -3.66
C LEU A 301 9.63 17.05 -4.18
N SER A 302 10.68 16.23 -4.17
CA SER A 302 11.99 16.58 -4.73
C SER A 302 12.51 15.49 -5.65
N PHE A 303 13.19 15.92 -6.71
CA PHE A 303 13.90 15.07 -7.65
C PHE A 303 15.40 15.36 -7.55
N GLY A 304 16.20 14.32 -7.35
CA GLY A 304 17.65 14.44 -7.24
C GLY A 304 18.32 14.77 -8.59
N PRO A 305 19.55 15.33 -8.61
CA PRO A 305 20.21 15.76 -9.85
C PRO A 305 20.41 14.69 -10.94
N ASN A 306 20.43 13.42 -10.55
CA ASN A 306 20.62 12.27 -11.45
C ASN A 306 19.43 11.32 -11.44
N SER A 307 18.29 11.75 -10.91
CA SER A 307 17.13 10.89 -10.79
C SER A 307 16.40 10.77 -12.12
N VAL A 308 15.77 9.62 -12.36
CA VAL A 308 14.98 9.34 -13.56
C VAL A 308 13.60 8.90 -13.15
N THR A 309 12.58 9.55 -13.70
CA THR A 309 11.18 9.12 -13.63
C THR A 309 10.63 9.09 -15.05
N ALA A 310 10.36 7.89 -15.58
CA ALA A 310 10.03 7.74 -17.00
C ALA A 310 8.93 6.71 -17.27
N VAL A 311 8.01 7.09 -18.16
CA VAL A 311 7.05 6.19 -18.81
C VAL A 311 7.53 6.01 -20.25
N LEU A 312 7.86 4.78 -20.64
CA LEU A 312 8.38 4.47 -21.97
C LEU A 312 7.40 3.59 -22.75
N ALA A 313 7.42 3.66 -24.08
CA ALA A 313 6.71 2.68 -24.89
C ALA A 313 7.33 1.28 -24.70
N ASP A 314 6.48 0.29 -24.53
CA ASP A 314 6.91 -1.11 -24.57
C ASP A 314 7.38 -1.47 -25.98
N LYS A 315 8.41 -2.32 -26.06
CA LYS A 315 9.04 -2.77 -27.31
C LYS A 315 8.63 -4.21 -27.66
N ASP A 316 7.60 -4.74 -27.03
CA ASP A 316 7.08 -6.10 -27.25
C ASP A 316 6.40 -6.32 -28.62
N GLY A 317 6.32 -5.28 -29.47
CA GLY A 317 5.88 -5.41 -30.87
C GLY A 317 4.37 -5.54 -31.06
N GLN A 318 3.57 -5.29 -30.02
CA GLN A 318 2.11 -5.26 -30.12
C GLN A 318 1.67 -4.14 -31.07
N THR A 319 0.88 -4.48 -32.09
CA THR A 319 0.27 -3.52 -33.02
C THR A 319 -1.25 -3.63 -32.96
N VAL A 320 -1.95 -2.50 -33.10
CA VAL A 320 -3.42 -2.48 -33.25
C VAL A 320 -3.73 -2.29 -34.72
N THR A 321 -4.56 -3.16 -35.30
CA THR A 321 -5.08 -2.93 -36.66
C THR A 321 -6.15 -1.85 -36.58
N SER A 322 -5.83 -0.64 -37.03
CA SER A 322 -6.86 0.36 -37.32
C SER A 322 -7.63 -0.09 -38.55
N ALA A 323 -8.86 -0.60 -38.38
CA ALA A 323 -9.83 -0.55 -39.45
C ALA A 323 -10.29 0.91 -39.56
N PRO A 324 -10.10 1.59 -40.72
CA PRO A 324 -10.71 2.90 -40.91
C PRO A 324 -12.21 2.72 -40.74
N GLY A 325 -12.83 3.51 -39.86
CA GLY A 325 -14.28 3.50 -39.69
C GLY A 325 -14.96 3.72 -41.05
N THR A 326 -15.87 2.81 -41.39
CA THR A 326 -16.75 2.92 -42.57
C THR A 326 -17.76 4.03 -42.40
#